data_AF-A0A7S1SQL1-F1
#
_entry.id   AF-A0A7S1SQL1-F1
#
_cell.length_a   1.000
_cell.length_b   1.000
_cell.length_c   1.000
_cell.angle_alpha   90.00
_cell.angle_beta   90.00
_cell.angle_gamma   90.00
#
_symmetry.space_group_name_H-M   'P 1'
#
loop_
_entity.id
_entity.type
_entity.pdbx_description
1 polymer ?
#
loop_
_entity_poly.entity_id
_entity_poly.type
_entity_poly.pdbx_seq_one_letter_code
_entity_poly.pdbx_strand_id
1 'polypeptide(L)'
;YTSYGTAPVGGCSDHAGTPWCVCRYKYRRMATPPATGGRRRQAGAAHHVPLSRISDALLEDIATSRLSSDTGVAGADGFRGTVTDAHLLSLYDLHGKNLAKALSIVDQGGVYCHVGRESQRRVFQVRGKGASDFYLVFPSHFCTCHAFFFDVVSKNDALQCKHILAARLADALGTCQETVAEEEEVARMLLTHTRPSTAPSAHTN
;
A
#
# COMPACT_ATOMS: atom_id res chain seq x y z
N TYR A 1 32.96 35.20 11.12
CA TYR A 1 31.57 34.96 10.71
C TYR A 1 31.59 34.24 9.36
N THR A 2 32.33 33.14 9.15
CA THR A 2 32.07 31.75 9.60
C THR A 2 30.59 31.37 9.46
N SER A 3 30.17 30.35 8.72
CA SER A 3 30.78 29.38 7.79
C SER A 3 29.60 28.48 7.40
N TYR A 4 29.27 28.35 6.11
CA TYR A 4 28.29 27.35 5.68
C TYR A 4 28.93 25.97 5.85
N GLY A 5 28.56 25.30 6.95
CA GLY A 5 28.97 23.95 7.25
C GLY A 5 28.41 22.99 6.20
N THR A 6 29.27 22.56 5.29
CA THR A 6 29.18 21.24 4.69
C THR A 6 29.22 20.20 5.81
N ALA A 7 28.09 19.56 6.06
CA ALA A 7 27.97 18.37 6.90
C ALA A 7 27.49 17.20 6.02
N PRO A 8 27.86 15.96 6.37
CA PRO A 8 28.49 15.04 5.43
C PRO A 8 27.49 14.25 4.60
N VAL A 9 27.96 13.85 3.42
CA VAL A 9 27.50 12.67 2.69
C VAL A 9 27.53 11.47 3.63
N GLY A 10 26.42 11.23 4.32
CA GLY A 10 26.15 9.96 4.96
C GLY A 10 26.00 8.92 3.86
N GLY A 11 27.09 8.21 3.58
CA GLY A 11 27.10 7.07 2.67
C GLY A 11 25.97 6.12 3.06
N CYS A 12 25.18 5.73 2.08
CA CYS A 12 24.32 4.58 2.23
C CYS A 12 25.25 3.39 2.48
N SER A 13 25.34 2.95 3.74
CA SER A 13 25.95 1.68 4.06
C SER A 13 25.27 0.61 3.22
N ASP A 14 26.07 -0.05 2.39
CA ASP A 14 25.67 -1.08 1.45
C ASP A 14 24.78 -2.12 2.13
N HIS A 15 23.48 -2.06 1.87
CA HIS A 15 22.63 -3.25 1.84
C HIS A 15 22.48 -3.64 0.37
N ALA A 16 23.56 -4.22 -0.15
CA ALA A 16 23.51 -5.00 -1.38
C ALA A 16 22.61 -6.21 -1.12
N GLY A 17 21.34 -6.11 -1.52
CA GLY A 17 20.40 -7.22 -1.32
C GLY A 17 18.93 -6.94 -1.62
N THR A 18 18.51 -5.68 -1.78
CA THR A 18 17.12 -5.37 -2.18
C THR A 18 17.07 -4.77 -3.59
N PRO A 19 16.35 -5.38 -4.55
CA PRO A 19 16.26 -4.86 -5.92
C PRO A 19 15.50 -3.53 -6.05
N TRP A 20 14.93 -3.01 -4.97
CA TRP A 20 13.96 -1.91 -4.94
C TRP A 20 14.48 -0.70 -4.16
N CYS A 21 15.64 -0.16 -4.53
CA CYS A 21 16.13 1.05 -3.87
C CYS A 21 15.29 2.27 -4.31
N VAL A 22 14.40 2.74 -3.43
CA VAL A 22 13.54 3.94 -3.56
C VAL A 22 14.32 5.19 -4.02
N CYS A 23 15.64 5.22 -3.81
CA CYS A 23 16.52 6.30 -4.27
C CYS A 23 16.48 6.48 -5.79
N ARG A 24 16.32 5.41 -6.58
CA ARG A 24 16.33 5.48 -8.06
C ARG A 24 15.12 6.21 -8.64
N TYR A 25 13.96 6.15 -7.96
CA TYR A 25 12.71 6.78 -8.43
C TYR A 25 12.65 8.28 -8.14
N LYS A 26 13.30 8.76 -7.07
CA LYS A 26 13.38 10.21 -6.77
C LYS A 26 14.20 10.99 -7.80
N TYR A 27 15.14 10.36 -8.51
CA TYR A 27 16.05 11.04 -9.44
C TYR A 27 15.58 11.11 -10.89
N ARG A 28 14.58 10.33 -11.32
CA ARG A 28 14.18 10.27 -12.74
C ARG A 28 13.11 11.30 -13.15
N ARG A 29 12.88 12.33 -12.33
CA ARG A 29 11.82 13.35 -12.48
C ARG A 29 12.35 14.69 -13.00
N MET A 30 13.25 14.68 -13.98
CA MET A 30 13.77 15.92 -14.61
C MET A 30 13.79 15.91 -16.15
N ALA A 31 13.05 15.01 -16.80
CA ALA A 31 12.92 15.05 -18.27
C ALA A 31 11.44 15.21 -18.66
N THR A 32 11.05 16.43 -18.99
CA THR A 32 9.78 16.76 -19.64
C THR A 32 9.84 16.36 -21.12
N PRO A 33 8.88 15.58 -21.66
CA PRO A 33 8.77 15.39 -23.10
C PRO A 33 8.08 16.59 -23.76
N PRO A 34 8.40 16.91 -25.04
CA PRO A 34 7.79 18.03 -25.75
C PRO A 34 6.36 17.71 -26.19
N ALA A 35 5.53 18.75 -26.25
CA ALA A 35 4.14 18.70 -26.68
C ALA A 35 4.02 18.48 -28.19
N THR A 36 3.23 17.47 -28.61
CA THR A 36 2.81 17.32 -30.00
C THR A 36 1.30 17.08 -30.13
N GLY A 37 0.64 18.08 -30.74
CA GLY A 37 -0.42 18.00 -31.76
C GLY A 37 -1.48 16.90 -31.68
N GLY A 38 -2.71 17.31 -31.35
CA GLY A 38 -3.87 16.44 -31.27
C GLY A 38 -4.43 15.94 -32.60
N ARG A 39 -5.13 14.81 -32.53
CA ARG A 39 -6.17 14.40 -33.49
C ARG A 39 -7.44 14.05 -32.73
N ARG A 40 -8.51 14.80 -33.02
CA ARG A 40 -9.85 14.63 -32.45
C ARG A 40 -10.50 13.39 -33.06
N ARG A 41 -10.53 12.28 -32.32
CA ARG A 41 -11.35 11.10 -32.66
C ARG A 41 -12.75 11.29 -32.07
N GLN A 42 -13.75 10.90 -32.86
CA GLN A 42 -15.17 10.96 -32.50
C GLN A 42 -15.44 10.06 -31.29
N ALA A 43 -16.09 10.62 -30.27
CA ALA A 43 -16.38 9.95 -29.02
C ALA A 43 -17.59 9.01 -29.18
N GLY A 44 -17.34 7.72 -29.32
CA GLY A 44 -18.30 6.72 -28.83
C GLY A 44 -18.46 6.91 -27.32
N ALA A 45 -19.64 6.62 -26.76
CA ALA A 45 -19.91 6.76 -25.34
C ALA A 45 -18.84 6.03 -24.51
N ALA A 46 -17.86 6.78 -24.01
CA ALA A 46 -16.75 6.22 -23.25
C ALA A 46 -17.33 5.71 -21.95
N HIS A 47 -17.30 4.40 -21.76
CA HIS A 47 -17.66 3.79 -20.49
C HIS A 47 -16.67 4.32 -19.45
N HIS A 48 -17.14 5.19 -18.54
CA HIS A 48 -16.26 5.74 -17.51
C HIS A 48 -15.89 4.58 -16.57
N VAL A 49 -14.59 4.26 -16.50
CA VAL A 49 -14.08 3.29 -15.53
C VAL A 49 -13.61 4.08 -14.31
N PRO A 50 -14.14 3.82 -13.11
CA PRO A 50 -13.68 4.53 -11.92
C PRO A 50 -12.21 4.20 -11.64
N LEU A 51 -11.45 5.21 -11.19
CA LEU A 51 -10.01 5.08 -10.93
C LEU A 51 -9.67 3.96 -9.94
N SER A 52 -10.59 3.64 -9.01
CA SER A 52 -10.47 2.51 -8.09
C SER A 52 -10.30 1.18 -8.83
N ARG A 53 -11.10 0.93 -9.87
CA ARG A 53 -11.05 -0.30 -10.65
C ARG A 53 -9.78 -0.43 -11.47
N ILE A 54 -9.24 0.69 -11.96
CA ILE A 54 -7.94 0.71 -12.63
C ILE A 54 -6.84 0.35 -11.61
N SER A 55 -6.89 0.94 -10.42
CA SER A 55 -5.93 0.60 -9.36
C SER A 55 -6.05 -0.85 -8.89
N ASP A 56 -7.26 -1.40 -8.80
CA ASP A 56 -7.49 -2.80 -8.43
C ASP A 56 -6.85 -3.73 -9.46
N ALA A 57 -7.14 -3.50 -10.75
CA ALA A 57 -6.61 -4.30 -11.85
C ALA A 57 -5.07 -4.29 -11.91
N LEU A 58 -4.44 -3.12 -11.69
CA LEU A 58 -2.98 -3.02 -11.64
C LEU A 58 -2.36 -3.84 -10.50
N LEU A 59 -3.01 -3.87 -9.33
CA LEU A 59 -2.52 -4.61 -8.18
C LEU A 59 -2.77 -6.12 -8.32
N GLU A 60 -3.86 -6.50 -8.97
CA GLU A 60 -4.16 -7.89 -9.31
C GLU A 60 -3.20 -8.43 -10.38
N ASP A 61 -2.83 -7.61 -11.37
CA ASP A 61 -1.79 -7.97 -12.35
C ASP A 61 -0.43 -8.22 -11.67
N ILE A 62 -0.04 -7.37 -10.71
CA ILE A 62 1.16 -7.60 -9.88
C ILE A 62 1.03 -8.93 -9.11
N ALA A 63 -0.12 -9.21 -8.49
CA ALA A 63 -0.33 -10.44 -7.73
C ALA A 63 -0.31 -11.70 -8.60
N THR A 64 -0.89 -11.65 -9.80
CA THR A 64 -0.92 -12.79 -10.73
C THR A 64 0.44 -13.06 -11.35
N SER A 65 1.24 -12.02 -11.62
CA SER A 65 2.62 -12.17 -12.08
C SER A 65 3.51 -12.94 -11.08
N ARG A 66 3.17 -12.92 -9.78
CA ARG A 66 3.83 -13.73 -8.76
C ARG A 66 3.49 -15.21 -8.86
N LEU A 67 2.22 -15.54 -9.14
CA LEU A 67 1.74 -16.93 -9.18
C LEU A 67 2.27 -17.68 -10.40
N SER A 68 2.47 -16.99 -11.53
CA SER A 68 3.05 -17.60 -12.74
C SER A 68 4.53 -17.97 -12.55
N SER A 69 5.28 -17.22 -11.73
CA SER A 69 6.69 -17.52 -11.41
C SER A 69 6.90 -18.72 -10.47
N ASP A 70 5.87 -19.24 -9.81
CA ASP A 70 5.99 -20.33 -8.81
C ASP A 70 6.04 -21.74 -9.43
N THR A 71 5.98 -21.85 -10.77
CA THR A 71 5.97 -23.14 -11.50
C THR A 71 7.34 -23.58 -12.06
N GLY A 72 8.45 -22.94 -11.67
CA GLY A 72 9.78 -23.24 -12.21
C GLY A 72 10.90 -23.30 -11.17
N VAL A 73 11.31 -24.54 -10.82
CA VAL A 73 12.62 -24.98 -10.31
C VAL A 73 13.25 -24.20 -9.14
N ALA A 74 13.38 -24.88 -8.00
CA ALA A 74 14.22 -24.49 -6.88
C ALA A 74 15.68 -24.24 -7.33
N GLY A 75 16.04 -22.97 -7.53
CA GLY A 75 17.39 -22.47 -7.75
C GLY A 75 17.55 -21.16 -6.99
N ALA A 76 18.63 -21.04 -6.23
CA ALA A 76 18.91 -19.96 -5.29
C ALA A 76 18.97 -18.57 -5.95
N ASP A 77 17.87 -17.82 -5.86
CA ASP A 77 17.78 -16.37 -5.58
C ASP A 77 16.30 -15.95 -5.76
N GLY A 78 15.56 -15.91 -4.64
CA GLY A 78 14.10 -15.85 -4.59
C GLY A 78 13.47 -14.58 -5.18
N PHE A 79 13.17 -14.62 -6.49
CA PHE A 79 12.42 -13.57 -7.17
C PHE A 79 10.93 -13.69 -6.88
N ARG A 80 10.54 -13.19 -5.70
CA ARG A 80 9.15 -12.86 -5.35
C ARG A 80 8.61 -11.88 -6.41
N GLY A 81 7.38 -12.09 -6.88
CA GLY A 81 6.79 -11.39 -8.05
C GLY A 81 7.10 -9.90 -8.14
N THR A 82 7.38 -9.42 -9.35
CA THR A 82 8.04 -8.12 -9.52
C THR A 82 7.19 -7.05 -10.14
N VAL A 83 7.19 -5.88 -9.49
CA VAL A 83 6.53 -4.67 -9.94
C VAL A 83 7.30 -4.06 -11.11
N THR A 84 6.75 -4.08 -12.32
CA THR A 84 7.41 -3.44 -13.46
C THR A 84 7.46 -1.90 -13.29
N ASP A 85 8.41 -1.24 -13.97
CA ASP A 85 8.46 0.23 -14.02
C ASP A 85 7.14 0.82 -14.54
N ALA A 86 6.47 0.13 -15.47
CA ALA A 86 5.16 0.53 -15.98
C ALA A 86 4.07 0.50 -14.90
N HIS A 87 4.10 -0.51 -14.02
CA HIS A 87 3.21 -0.58 -12.87
C HIS A 87 3.47 0.57 -11.89
N LEU A 88 4.74 0.88 -11.60
CA LEU A 88 5.10 1.99 -10.71
C LEU A 88 4.67 3.35 -11.26
N LEU A 89 4.83 3.58 -12.57
CA LEU A 89 4.38 4.80 -13.22
C LEU A 89 2.86 4.93 -13.14
N SER A 90 2.14 3.87 -13.51
CA SER A 90 0.67 3.87 -13.51
C SER A 90 0.10 4.05 -12.10
N LEU A 91 0.65 3.36 -11.11
CA LEU A 91 0.27 3.52 -9.71
C LEU A 91 0.63 4.92 -9.17
N TYR A 92 1.73 5.51 -9.63
CA TYR A 92 2.11 6.86 -9.23
C TYR A 92 1.13 7.89 -9.78
N ASP A 93 0.68 7.74 -11.02
CA ASP A 93 -0.30 8.65 -11.62
C ASP A 93 -1.65 8.60 -10.88
N LEU A 94 -2.03 7.43 -10.36
CA LEU A 94 -3.28 7.25 -9.60
C LEU A 94 -3.18 7.71 -8.13
N HIS A 95 -2.07 7.41 -7.45
CA HIS A 95 -1.93 7.59 -5.99
C HIS A 95 -0.99 8.72 -5.58
N GLY A 96 -0.24 9.27 -6.53
CA GLY A 96 0.70 10.37 -6.35
C GLY A 96 1.68 10.13 -5.19
N LYS A 97 1.74 11.11 -4.28
CA LYS A 97 2.64 11.10 -3.12
C LYS A 97 2.39 9.94 -2.14
N ASN A 98 1.20 9.32 -2.16
CA ASN A 98 0.89 8.21 -1.26
C ASN A 98 1.62 6.93 -1.67
N LEU A 99 1.91 6.73 -2.97
CA LEU A 99 2.67 5.57 -3.45
C LEU A 99 4.07 5.50 -2.85
N ALA A 100 4.83 6.59 -2.92
CA ALA A 100 6.20 6.63 -2.41
C ALA A 100 6.27 6.32 -0.90
N LYS A 101 5.26 6.77 -0.14
CA LYS A 101 5.15 6.47 1.30
C LYS A 101 4.71 5.03 1.56
N ALA A 102 3.83 4.49 0.72
CA ALA A 102 3.38 3.11 0.83
C ALA A 102 4.54 2.14 0.57
N LEU A 103 5.29 2.34 -0.51
CA LEU A 103 6.49 1.54 -0.83
C LEU A 103 7.50 1.55 0.31
N SER A 104 7.79 2.73 0.89
CA SER A 104 8.67 2.82 2.05
C SER A 104 8.20 2.00 3.26
N ILE A 105 6.90 1.81 3.46
CA ILE A 105 6.37 0.97 4.55
C ILE A 105 6.59 -0.51 4.21
N VAL A 106 6.33 -0.91 2.96
CA VAL A 106 6.54 -2.27 2.47
C VAL A 106 8.03 -2.67 2.54
N ASP A 107 8.93 -1.79 2.09
CA ASP A 107 10.37 -2.01 2.11
C ASP A 107 10.92 -2.20 3.52
N GLN A 108 10.31 -1.54 4.51
CA GLN A 108 10.67 -1.66 5.92
C GLN A 108 10.01 -2.88 6.60
N GLY A 109 9.23 -3.68 5.87
CA GLY A 109 8.49 -4.82 6.41
C GLY A 109 7.39 -4.41 7.39
N GLY A 110 6.87 -3.18 7.31
CA GLY A 110 5.89 -2.62 8.25
C GLY A 110 4.45 -3.05 8.04
N VAL A 111 4.21 -4.17 7.34
CA VAL A 111 2.87 -4.73 7.06
C VAL A 111 2.78 -6.13 7.64
N TYR A 112 1.82 -6.31 8.54
CA TYR A 112 1.52 -7.57 9.22
C TYR A 112 0.13 -8.05 8.79
N CYS A 113 0.00 -9.33 8.50
CA CYS A 113 -1.27 -9.97 8.17
C CYS A 113 -1.58 -11.05 9.21
N HIS A 114 -2.68 -10.89 9.94
CA HIS A 114 -3.16 -11.86 10.89
C HIS A 114 -4.26 -12.68 10.25
N VAL A 115 -4.10 -14.00 10.21
CA VAL A 115 -5.06 -14.94 9.64
C VAL A 115 -5.72 -15.72 10.76
N GLY A 116 -7.04 -15.61 10.90
CA GLY A 116 -7.80 -16.40 11.87
C GLY A 116 -7.66 -17.89 11.59
N ARG A 117 -7.26 -18.66 12.61
CA ARG A 117 -7.02 -20.11 12.51
C ARG A 117 -8.22 -20.86 11.91
N GLU A 118 -9.43 -20.56 12.37
CA GLU A 118 -10.66 -21.28 12.00
C GLU A 118 -11.45 -20.53 10.93
N SER A 119 -11.55 -19.21 11.07
CA SER A 119 -12.33 -18.35 10.19
C SER A 119 -11.62 -18.00 8.89
N GLN A 120 -10.29 -18.17 8.84
CA GLN A 120 -9.43 -17.78 7.72
C GLN A 120 -9.59 -16.29 7.34
N ARG A 121 -10.13 -15.48 8.26
CA ARG A 121 -10.29 -14.03 8.06
C ARG A 121 -8.93 -13.37 8.17
N ARG A 122 -8.65 -12.49 7.20
CA ARG A 122 -7.38 -11.76 7.11
C ARG A 122 -7.56 -10.34 7.61
N VAL A 123 -6.73 -9.95 8.57
CA VAL A 123 -6.71 -8.61 9.16
C VAL A 123 -5.31 -8.05 9.05
N PHE A 124 -5.17 -6.85 8.48
CA PHE A 124 -3.86 -6.23 8.30
C PHE A 124 -3.60 -5.18 9.36
N GLN A 125 -2.37 -5.17 9.87
CA GLN A 125 -1.84 -4.08 10.67
C GLN A 125 -0.67 -3.44 9.93
N VAL A 126 -0.74 -2.12 9.78
CA VAL A 126 0.27 -1.34 9.05
C VAL A 126 0.89 -0.33 9.98
N ARG A 127 2.22 -0.29 10.02
CA ARG A 127 2.98 0.63 10.85
C ARG A 127 2.71 2.09 10.45
N GLY A 128 2.48 2.92 11.47
CA GLY A 128 2.28 4.35 11.37
C GLY A 128 3.58 5.14 11.33
N LYS A 129 3.51 6.41 11.72
CA LYS A 129 4.70 7.29 11.75
C LYS A 129 5.50 7.10 13.04
N GLY A 130 4.83 6.90 14.18
CA GLY A 130 5.46 6.55 15.44
C GLY A 130 5.96 5.11 15.45
N ALA A 131 6.95 4.84 16.30
CA ALA A 131 7.53 3.50 16.39
C ALA A 131 6.53 2.46 16.90
N SER A 132 5.56 2.87 17.73
CA SER A 132 4.50 2.05 18.33
C SER A 132 3.13 2.24 17.68
N ASP A 133 3.02 3.05 16.61
CA ASP A 133 1.74 3.31 15.97
C ASP A 133 1.42 2.19 14.97
N PHE A 134 0.27 1.55 15.13
CA PHE A 134 -0.25 0.59 14.16
C PHE A 134 -1.68 0.96 13.79
N TYR A 135 -1.97 0.87 12.49
CA TYR A 135 -3.31 1.07 11.97
C TYR A 135 -3.90 -0.25 11.52
N LEU A 136 -5.16 -0.49 11.90
CA LEU A 136 -5.96 -1.57 11.37
C LEU A 136 -6.36 -1.24 9.93
N VAL A 137 -6.11 -2.17 9.01
CA VAL A 137 -6.33 -1.99 7.58
C VAL A 137 -7.11 -3.17 7.02
N PHE A 138 -8.15 -2.87 6.26
CA PHE A 138 -8.79 -3.79 5.33
C PHE A 138 -8.41 -3.34 3.92
N PRO A 139 -7.61 -4.14 3.18
CA PRO A 139 -6.92 -3.70 1.97
C PRO A 139 -7.79 -3.02 0.91
N SER A 140 -9.11 -3.17 0.89
CA SER A 140 -9.97 -2.52 -0.13
C SER A 140 -10.96 -1.50 0.41
N HIS A 141 -11.11 -1.36 1.73
CA HIS A 141 -12.33 -0.76 2.28
C HIS A 141 -12.08 0.23 3.40
N PHE A 142 -11.09 0.00 4.27
CA PHE A 142 -11.02 0.76 5.50
C PHE A 142 -9.61 0.81 6.08
N CYS A 143 -9.28 1.95 6.67
CA CYS A 143 -8.10 2.12 7.49
C CYS A 143 -8.40 3.07 8.66
N THR A 144 -7.90 2.76 9.84
CA THR A 144 -8.14 3.56 11.06
C THR A 144 -7.33 4.86 11.13
N CYS A 145 -6.47 5.13 10.14
CA CYS A 145 -5.66 6.34 10.14
C CYS A 145 -6.49 7.60 9.82
N HIS A 146 -6.09 8.74 10.40
CA HIS A 146 -6.76 10.03 10.15
C HIS A 146 -6.79 10.43 8.67
N ALA A 147 -5.73 10.15 7.91
CA ALA A 147 -5.67 10.50 6.49
C ALA A 147 -6.73 9.77 5.65
N PHE A 148 -7.14 8.56 6.03
CA PHE A 148 -8.24 7.87 5.35
C PHE A 148 -9.56 8.62 5.56
N PHE A 149 -9.88 8.97 6.80
CA PHE A 149 -11.11 9.69 7.10
C PHE A 149 -11.17 11.06 6.42
N PHE A 150 -10.09 11.84 6.49
CA PHE A 150 -10.08 13.20 5.95
C PHE A 150 -9.85 13.26 4.43
N ASP A 151 -8.79 12.62 3.93
CA ASP A 151 -8.38 12.79 2.53
C ASP A 151 -9.18 11.89 1.58
N VAL A 152 -9.55 10.68 2.00
CA VAL A 152 -10.28 9.71 1.17
C VAL A 152 -11.80 9.88 1.33
N VAL A 153 -12.31 9.79 2.56
CA VAL A 153 -13.76 9.79 2.79
C VAL A 153 -14.36 11.20 2.75
N SER A 154 -13.75 12.16 3.45
CA SER A 154 -14.37 13.50 3.61
C SER A 154 -14.14 14.40 2.41
N LYS A 155 -12.91 14.44 1.88
CA LYS A 155 -12.53 15.36 0.78
C LYS A 155 -12.52 14.70 -0.59
N ASN A 156 -12.36 13.38 -0.65
CA ASN A 156 -12.15 12.64 -1.90
C ASN A 156 -10.95 13.19 -2.72
N ASP A 157 -9.92 13.68 -2.01
CA ASP A 157 -8.67 14.21 -2.57
C ASP A 157 -7.66 13.09 -2.91
N ALA A 158 -7.86 11.91 -2.33
CA ALA A 158 -7.03 10.74 -2.55
C ALA A 158 -7.90 9.50 -2.73
N LEU A 159 -7.51 8.64 -3.68
CA LEU A 159 -8.18 7.37 -3.94
C LEU A 159 -8.08 6.43 -2.72
N GLN A 160 -6.90 6.35 -2.13
CA GLN A 160 -6.60 5.54 -0.95
C GLN A 160 -5.55 6.24 -0.08
N CYS A 161 -5.57 5.94 1.22
CA CYS A 161 -4.48 6.34 2.10
C CYS A 161 -3.25 5.46 1.83
N LYS A 162 -2.07 5.95 2.20
CA LYS A 162 -0.81 5.20 2.04
C LYS A 162 -0.81 3.82 2.72
N HIS A 163 -1.58 3.63 3.80
CA HIS A 163 -1.60 2.37 4.54
C HIS A 163 -2.41 1.29 3.82
N ILE A 164 -3.56 1.65 3.21
CA ILE A 164 -4.33 0.76 2.35
C ILE A 164 -3.47 0.31 1.16
N LEU A 165 -2.80 1.27 0.52
CA LEU A 165 -1.91 0.98 -0.60
C LEU A 165 -0.72 0.10 -0.19
N ALA A 166 -0.11 0.33 0.98
CA ALA A 166 0.96 -0.50 1.49
C ALA A 166 0.49 -1.94 1.76
N ALA A 167 -0.68 -2.12 2.38
CA ALA A 167 -1.24 -3.43 2.63
C ALA A 167 -1.50 -4.20 1.33
N ARG A 168 -2.11 -3.55 0.33
CA ARG A 168 -2.36 -4.16 -0.98
C ARG A 168 -1.07 -4.53 -1.72
N LEU A 169 -0.08 -3.64 -1.73
CA LEU A 169 1.22 -3.92 -2.36
C LEU A 169 1.93 -5.07 -1.66
N ALA A 170 1.96 -5.09 -0.34
CA ALA A 170 2.58 -6.17 0.41
C ALA A 170 1.87 -7.52 0.19
N ASP A 171 0.54 -7.52 0.09
CA ASP A 171 -0.25 -8.72 -0.21
C ASP A 171 0.04 -9.23 -1.63
N ALA A 172 0.00 -8.34 -2.64
CA ALA A 172 0.29 -8.67 -4.03
C ALA A 172 1.72 -9.21 -4.21
N LEU A 173 2.70 -8.64 -3.51
CA LEU A 173 4.10 -9.06 -3.55
C LEU A 173 4.42 -10.25 -2.62
N GLY A 174 3.49 -10.61 -1.74
CA GLY A 174 3.72 -11.61 -0.70
C GLY A 174 4.74 -11.22 0.36
N THR A 175 5.02 -9.93 0.51
CA THR A 175 6.00 -9.39 1.47
C THR A 175 5.38 -9.04 2.82
N CYS A 176 4.07 -9.23 3.00
CA CYS A 176 3.43 -9.12 4.30
C CYS A 176 3.94 -10.20 5.28
N GLN A 177 4.13 -9.82 6.53
CA GLN A 177 4.44 -10.76 7.61
C GLN A 177 3.15 -11.46 8.05
N GLU A 178 2.91 -12.64 7.51
CA GLU A 178 1.69 -13.41 7.78
C GLU A 178 1.86 -14.27 9.05
N THR A 179 0.93 -14.13 10.00
CA THR A 179 0.87 -14.92 11.23
C THR A 179 -0.51 -15.52 11.41
N VAL A 180 -0.55 -16.79 11.81
CA VAL A 180 -1.80 -17.43 12.23
C VAL A 180 -2.14 -16.93 13.64
N ALA A 181 -3.32 -16.36 13.78
CA ALA A 181 -3.84 -15.80 15.02
C ALA A 181 -5.02 -16.65 15.53
N GLU A 182 -5.17 -16.71 16.85
CA GLU A 182 -6.35 -17.32 17.46
C GLU A 182 -7.59 -16.46 17.19
N GLU A 183 -8.77 -17.08 17.11
CA GLU A 183 -10.01 -16.37 16.77
C GLU A 183 -10.33 -15.23 17.74
N GLU A 184 -10.02 -15.40 19.02
CA GLU A 184 -10.19 -14.35 20.04
C GLU A 184 -9.29 -13.14 19.76
N GLU A 185 -8.09 -13.35 19.24
CA GLU A 185 -7.19 -12.26 18.87
C GLU A 185 -7.70 -11.48 17.67
N VAL A 186 -8.11 -12.18 16.61
CA VAL A 186 -8.74 -11.55 15.45
C VAL A 186 -9.99 -10.78 15.88
N ALA A 187 -10.86 -11.39 16.68
CA ALA A 187 -12.06 -10.74 17.21
C ALA A 187 -11.71 -9.46 17.98
N ARG A 188 -10.71 -9.49 18.85
CA ARG A 188 -10.27 -8.30 19.61
C ARG A 188 -9.77 -7.18 18.70
N MET A 189 -8.96 -7.50 17.69
CA MET A 189 -8.47 -6.52 16.71
C MET A 189 -9.64 -5.82 15.99
N LEU A 190 -10.67 -6.59 15.62
CA LEU A 190 -11.87 -6.07 14.98
C LEU A 190 -12.70 -5.20 15.94
N LEU A 191 -12.89 -5.65 17.18
CA LEU A 191 -13.71 -4.96 18.17
C LEU A 191 -13.07 -3.67 18.70
N THR A 192 -11.75 -3.53 18.62
CA THR A 192 -11.02 -2.34 19.11
C THR A 192 -11.52 -1.04 18.48
N HIS A 193 -12.09 -1.10 17.29
CA HIS A 193 -12.57 0.06 16.53
C HIS A 193 -14.09 0.06 16.33
N THR A 194 -14.80 -0.93 16.88
CA THR A 194 -16.27 -0.90 16.96
C THR A 194 -16.66 -0.16 18.22
N ARG A 195 -17.39 0.95 18.09
CA ARG A 195 -17.99 1.61 19.25
C ARG A 195 -18.92 0.59 19.93
N PRO A 196 -18.81 0.33 21.25
CA PRO A 196 -19.78 -0.53 21.91
C PRO A 196 -21.16 0.06 21.67
N SER A 197 -22.02 -0.72 21.00
CA SER A 197 -23.44 -0.41 20.89
C SER A 197 -23.95 -0.30 22.33
N THR A 198 -24.45 0.88 22.69
CA THR A 198 -25.07 1.12 24.00
C THR A 198 -26.10 0.03 24.26
N ALA A 199 -25.93 -0.69 25.37
CA ALA A 199 -26.90 -1.66 25.87
C ALA A 199 -28.32 -1.04 25.94
N PRO A 200 -29.39 -1.84 25.78
CA PRO A 200 -30.75 -1.33 25.87
C PRO A 200 -30.97 -0.66 27.22
N SER A 201 -31.47 0.58 27.19
CA SER A 201 -31.94 1.27 28.38
C SER A 201 -33.02 0.42 29.04
N ALA A 202 -32.70 -0.14 30.20
CA ALA A 202 -33.68 -0.73 31.09
C ALA A 202 -34.63 0.38 31.54
N HIS A 203 -35.75 0.52 30.84
CA HIS A 203 -36.90 1.26 31.33
C HIS A 203 -37.53 0.41 32.45
N THR A 204 -37.17 0.71 33.68
CA THR A 204 -37.94 0.31 34.86
C THR A 204 -39.29 1.02 34.83
N ASN A 205 -40.37 0.25 34.78
CA ASN A 205 -41.71 0.65 35.22
C ASN A 205 -42.00 -0.05 36.54
#